data_AF-A0A087TBX1-F1
#
_entry.id   AF-A0A087TBX1-F1
#
_cell.length_a   1.000
_cell.length_b   1.000
_cell.length_c   1.000
_cell.angle_alpha   90.00
_cell.angle_beta   90.00
_cell.angle_gamma   90.00
#
_symmetry.space_group_name_H-M   'P 1'
#
loop_
_entity.id
_entity.type
_entity.pdbx_description
1 polymer ?
#
loop_
_entity_poly.entity_id
_entity_poly.type
_entity_poly.pdbx_seq_one_letter_code
_entity_poly.pdbx_strand_id
1 'polypeptide(L)'
;MRIYPPVYLFTNRYAVEDVQYNELRIPKGMLIQAPVYLIHHDPEFWPDPEVFDPERFNKKPNSDGITYLPFGVGPRNCLGMRFAQLEAKLALAHIIYNFRIHLSDKQKDYFRASLRIR
;
A
#
# COMPACT_ATOMS: atom_id res chain seq x y z
N MET A 1 -4.69 -1.66 2.55
CA MET A 1 -3.21 -1.56 2.62
C MET A 1 -2.59 -0.65 1.55
N ARG A 2 -3.34 -0.11 0.58
CA ARG A 2 -2.80 0.95 -0.32
C ARG A 2 -2.68 2.29 0.40
N ILE A 3 -3.80 2.82 0.89
CA ILE A 3 -3.90 4.14 1.54
C ILE A 3 -3.01 4.21 2.79
N TYR A 4 -3.07 3.16 3.61
CA TYR A 4 -2.20 3.01 4.78
C TYR A 4 -1.40 1.72 4.62
N PRO A 5 -0.22 1.78 3.97
CA PRO A 5 0.64 0.63 3.82
C PRO A 5 1.44 0.34 5.09
N PRO A 6 1.69 -0.94 5.45
CA PRO A 6 2.55 -1.30 6.57
C PRO A 6 3.96 -0.73 6.44
N VAL A 7 4.49 -0.70 5.20
CA VAL A 7 5.69 0.07 4.85
C VAL A 7 5.25 1.47 4.41
N TYR A 8 5.30 2.43 5.32
CA TYR A 8 4.80 3.78 5.07
C TYR A 8 5.72 4.60 4.14
N LEU A 9 6.98 4.81 4.52
CA LEU A 9 7.84 5.76 3.82
C LEU A 9 8.54 5.15 2.60
N PHE A 10 9.57 4.33 2.84
CA PHE A 10 10.49 3.92 1.79
C PHE A 10 10.85 2.45 1.85
N THR A 11 11.04 1.85 0.68
CA THR A 11 11.84 0.63 0.54
C THR A 11 13.24 1.01 0.06
N ASN A 12 14.25 0.76 0.88
CA ASN A 12 15.61 1.19 0.64
C ASN A 12 16.45 0.13 -0.09
N ARG A 13 17.33 0.56 -0.98
CA ARG A 13 18.39 -0.23 -1.62
C ARG A 13 19.68 0.59 -1.63
N TYR A 14 20.83 -0.09 -1.62
CA TYR A 14 22.11 0.55 -1.91
C TYR A 14 22.62 0.03 -3.23
N ALA A 15 23.14 0.92 -4.07
CA ALA A 15 23.84 0.52 -5.28
C ALA A 15 25.12 -0.23 -4.88
N VAL A 16 25.26 -1.48 -5.31
CA VAL A 16 26.44 -2.31 -5.00
C VAL A 16 27.63 -2.03 -5.94
N GLU A 17 27.34 -1.34 -7.04
CA GLU A 17 28.25 -0.92 -8.10
C GLU A 17 27.74 0.38 -8.73
N ASP A 18 28.55 1.00 -9.59
CA ASP A 18 28.11 2.14 -10.40
C ASP A 18 27.07 1.65 -11.43
N VAL A 19 25.87 2.23 -11.42
CA VAL A 19 24.76 1.88 -12.31
C VAL A 19 24.42 3.08 -13.19
N GLN A 20 24.32 2.86 -14.49
CA GLN A 20 23.72 3.82 -15.43
C GLN A 20 22.27 3.37 -15.71
N TYR A 21 21.30 4.21 -15.37
CA TYR A 21 19.89 3.97 -15.66
C TYR A 21 19.30 5.15 -16.43
N ASN A 22 19.03 4.96 -17.72
CA ASN A 22 18.72 6.05 -18.66
C ASN A 22 19.79 7.16 -18.56
N GLU A 23 19.38 8.39 -18.26
CA GLU A 23 20.29 9.54 -18.08
C GLU A 23 20.86 9.64 -16.65
N LEU A 24 20.41 8.79 -15.72
CA LEU A 24 20.83 8.83 -14.31
C LEU A 24 22.05 7.95 -14.07
N ARG A 25 23.14 8.57 -13.60
CA ARG A 25 24.29 7.86 -13.03
C ARG A 25 24.10 7.69 -11.52
N ILE A 26 24.09 6.45 -11.05
CA ILE A 26 23.93 6.06 -9.65
C ILE A 26 25.26 5.45 -9.19
N PRO A 27 26.10 6.18 -8.44
CA PRO A 27 27.37 5.68 -7.93
C PRO A 27 27.20 4.53 -6.94
N LYS A 28 28.20 3.65 -6.88
CA LYS A 28 28.32 2.63 -5.84
C LYS A 28 28.18 3.25 -4.44
N GLY A 29 27.39 2.62 -3.60
CA GLY A 29 27.12 3.06 -2.23
C GLY A 29 25.99 4.08 -2.10
N MET A 30 25.43 4.57 -3.21
CA MET A 30 24.29 5.48 -3.16
C MET A 30 23.03 4.77 -2.62
N LEU A 31 22.35 5.42 -1.67
CA LEU A 31 21.04 5.01 -1.17
C LEU A 31 19.96 5.36 -2.21
N ILE A 32 19.16 4.37 -2.59
CA ILE A 32 18.00 4.49 -3.46
C ILE A 32 16.78 4.19 -2.61
N GLN A 33 15.79 5.09 -2.64
CA GLN A 33 14.56 4.97 -1.85
C GLN A 33 13.35 4.91 -2.78
N ALA A 34 12.60 3.82 -2.76
CA ALA A 34 11.31 3.73 -3.44
C ALA A 34 10.22 4.28 -2.51
N PRO A 35 9.53 5.40 -2.85
CA PRO A 35 8.56 6.05 -1.97
C PRO A 35 7.20 5.35 -2.03
N VAL A 36 6.97 4.38 -1.15
CA VAL A 36 5.77 3.51 -1.19
C VAL A 36 4.48 4.32 -1.04
N TYR A 37 4.42 5.21 -0.06
CA TYR A 37 3.24 6.05 0.14
C TYR A 37 2.94 6.94 -1.08
N LEU A 38 3.96 7.57 -1.67
CA LEU A 38 3.76 8.44 -2.84
C LEU A 38 3.26 7.65 -4.05
N ILE A 39 3.87 6.51 -4.36
CA ILE A 39 3.43 5.62 -5.46
C ILE A 39 1.99 5.16 -5.25
N HIS A 40 1.61 4.87 -4.00
CA HIS A 40 0.25 4.45 -3.65
C HIS A 40 -0.79 5.56 -3.75
N HIS A 41 -0.40 6.82 -3.67
CA HIS A 41 -1.30 7.98 -3.73
C HIS A 41 -1.15 8.80 -5.03
N ASP A 42 -0.37 8.30 -5.97
CA ASP A 42 -0.21 8.93 -7.28
C ASP A 42 -1.50 8.75 -8.10
N PRO A 43 -2.19 9.85 -8.48
CA PRO A 43 -3.41 9.78 -9.25
C PRO A 43 -3.22 9.25 -10.68
N GLU A 44 -1.98 9.23 -11.21
CA GLU A 44 -1.67 8.61 -12.51
C GLU A 44 -1.92 7.09 -12.46
N PHE A 45 -1.58 6.45 -11.35
CA PHE A 45 -1.77 5.01 -11.15
C PHE A 45 -3.06 4.68 -10.38
N TRP A 46 -3.55 5.61 -9.56
CA TRP A 46 -4.67 5.40 -8.64
C TRP A 46 -5.68 6.55 -8.71
N PRO A 47 -6.65 6.53 -9.63
CA PRO A 47 -7.71 7.54 -9.69
C PRO A 47 -8.43 7.68 -8.34
N ASP A 48 -8.67 8.90 -7.89
CA ASP A 48 -9.17 9.20 -6.54
C ASP A 48 -8.35 8.51 -5.43
N PRO A 49 -7.04 8.82 -5.31
CA PRO A 49 -6.11 8.06 -4.48
C PRO A 49 -6.42 8.15 -2.98
N GLU A 50 -7.13 9.18 -2.54
CA GLU A 50 -7.54 9.33 -1.13
C GLU A 50 -8.83 8.56 -0.79
N VAL A 51 -9.56 8.07 -1.80
CA VAL A 51 -10.82 7.35 -1.59
C VAL A 51 -10.55 5.90 -1.23
N PHE A 52 -11.04 5.49 -0.06
CA PHE A 52 -11.11 4.10 0.34
C PHE A 52 -12.22 3.38 -0.42
N ASP A 53 -11.83 2.72 -1.51
CA ASP A 53 -12.70 1.88 -2.32
C ASP A 53 -12.24 0.40 -2.21
N PRO A 54 -12.98 -0.45 -1.47
CA PRO A 54 -12.69 -1.89 -1.37
C PRO A 54 -12.74 -2.62 -2.72
N GLU A 55 -13.62 -2.18 -3.63
CA GLU A 55 -13.90 -2.87 -4.90
C GLU A 55 -12.84 -2.59 -5.96
N ARG A 56 -11.95 -1.61 -5.71
CA ARG A 56 -10.84 -1.21 -6.58
C ARG A 56 -9.95 -2.38 -7.01
N PHE A 57 -9.85 -3.42 -6.20
CA PHE A 57 -9.01 -4.60 -6.44
C PHE A 57 -9.77 -5.78 -7.06
N ASN A 58 -11.07 -5.65 -7.36
CA ASN A 58 -11.86 -6.72 -7.97
C ASN A 58 -11.50 -6.96 -9.44
N LYS A 59 -11.03 -5.92 -10.12
CA LYS A 59 -10.39 -6.03 -11.43
C LYS A 59 -8.89 -5.93 -11.23
N LYS A 60 -8.11 -6.54 -12.12
CA LYS A 60 -6.67 -6.21 -12.18
C LYS A 60 -6.57 -4.69 -12.30
N PRO A 61 -5.87 -4.00 -11.39
CA PRO A 61 -5.59 -2.60 -11.58
C PRO A 61 -4.94 -2.44 -12.95
N ASN A 62 -5.42 -1.49 -13.76
CA ASN A 62 -4.66 -1.03 -14.92
C ASN A 62 -3.42 -0.33 -14.37
N SER A 63 -2.39 -1.11 -14.08
CA SER A 63 -1.11 -0.58 -13.66
C SER A 63 -0.06 -1.23 -14.53
N ASP A 64 0.29 -0.53 -15.60
CA ASP A 64 1.54 -0.80 -16.29
C ASP A 64 2.66 -0.51 -15.28
N GLY A 65 3.26 -1.57 -14.73
CA GLY A 65 4.37 -1.47 -13.78
C GLY A 65 4.04 -1.84 -12.32
N ILE A 66 4.94 -1.43 -11.44
CA ILE A 66 4.99 -1.84 -10.03
C ILE A 66 4.41 -0.70 -9.16
N THR A 67 3.09 -0.68 -8.98
CA THR A 67 2.38 0.43 -8.31
C THR A 67 1.70 0.04 -6.99
N TYR A 68 1.62 -1.26 -6.67
CA TYR A 68 1.10 -1.77 -5.40
C TYR A 68 2.18 -2.55 -4.64
N LEU A 69 2.75 -1.90 -3.62
CA LEU A 69 3.95 -2.29 -2.89
C LEU A 69 3.80 -2.35 -1.36
N PRO A 70 2.66 -2.73 -0.76
CA PRO A 70 2.49 -2.71 0.70
C PRO A 70 3.43 -3.65 1.46
N PHE A 71 4.01 -4.63 0.76
CA PHE A 71 4.94 -5.63 1.28
C PHE A 71 6.27 -5.65 0.52
N GLY A 72 6.56 -4.58 -0.25
CA GLY A 72 7.65 -4.55 -1.20
C GLY A 72 7.44 -5.48 -2.40
N VAL A 73 8.48 -5.61 -3.24
CA VAL A 73 8.48 -6.44 -4.46
C VAL A 73 9.85 -7.07 -4.68
N GLY A 74 9.89 -8.08 -5.53
CA GLY A 74 11.11 -8.77 -5.94
C GLY A 74 11.59 -9.80 -4.90
N PRO A 75 12.86 -10.25 -4.99
CA PRO A 75 13.41 -11.34 -4.17
C PRO A 75 13.46 -11.06 -2.66
N ARG A 76 13.24 -9.80 -2.27
CA ARG A 76 13.27 -9.33 -0.87
C ARG A 76 11.90 -8.79 -0.45
N ASN A 77 10.82 -9.24 -1.11
CA ASN A 77 9.47 -8.96 -0.64
C ASN A 77 9.22 -9.61 0.72
N CYS A 78 8.22 -9.13 1.46
CA CYS A 78 7.92 -9.63 2.79
C CYS A 78 7.55 -11.12 2.74
N LEU A 79 8.37 -11.97 3.36
CA LEU A 79 8.11 -13.40 3.50
C LEU A 79 6.76 -13.68 4.18
N GLY A 80 6.40 -12.82 5.14
CA GLY A 80 5.15 -12.90 5.89
C GLY A 80 3.92 -12.37 5.16
N MET A 81 4.01 -11.91 3.90
CA MET A 81 2.90 -11.27 3.18
C MET A 81 1.62 -12.13 3.20
N ARG A 82 1.73 -13.42 2.88
CA ARG A 82 0.57 -14.33 2.83
C ARG A 82 -0.03 -14.55 4.21
N PHE A 83 0.82 -14.67 5.22
CA PHE A 83 0.40 -14.85 6.60
C PHE A 83 -0.33 -13.61 7.13
N ALA A 84 0.26 -12.41 6.98
CA ALA A 84 -0.36 -11.15 7.38
C ALA A 84 -1.70 -10.90 6.66
N GLN A 85 -1.79 -11.25 5.37
CA GLN A 85 -3.06 -11.16 4.63
C GLN A 85 -4.12 -12.13 5.15
N LEU A 86 -3.74 -13.35 5.51
CA LEU A 86 -4.64 -14.33 6.10
C LEU A 86 -5.14 -13.84 7.47
N GLU A 87 -4.23 -13.42 8.35
CA GLU A 87 -4.57 -12.92 9.68
C GLU A 87 -5.49 -11.69 9.62
N ALA A 88 -5.18 -10.71 8.76
CA ALA A 88 -6.01 -9.53 8.59
C ALA A 88 -7.43 -9.86 8.11
N LYS A 89 -7.56 -10.81 7.17
CA LYS A 89 -8.86 -11.27 6.68
C LYS A 89 -9.64 -12.02 7.75
N LEU A 90 -8.98 -12.92 8.49
CA LEU A 90 -9.61 -13.66 9.57
C LEU A 90 -10.07 -12.73 10.69
N ALA A 91 -9.19 -11.82 11.13
CA ALA A 91 -9.53 -10.83 12.15
C ALA A 91 -10.73 -9.98 11.72
N LEU A 92 -10.73 -9.45 10.50
CA LEU A 92 -11.84 -8.66 9.97
C LEU A 92 -13.14 -9.47 9.89
N ALA A 93 -13.08 -10.71 9.39
CA ALA A 93 -14.24 -11.60 9.31
C ALA A 93 -14.82 -11.91 10.70
N HIS A 94 -13.95 -12.21 11.68
CA HIS A 94 -14.36 -12.44 13.06
C HIS A 94 -15.00 -11.20 13.69
N ILE A 95 -14.43 -10.01 13.45
CA ILE A 95 -14.99 -8.76 13.96
C ILE A 95 -16.39 -8.52 13.38
N ILE A 96 -16.54 -8.64 12.06
CA ILE A 96 -17.83 -8.41 11.37
C ILE A 96 -18.88 -9.46 11.79
N TYR A 97 -18.47 -10.72 11.98
CA TYR A 97 -19.39 -11.79 12.36
C TYR A 97 -19.91 -11.66 13.80
N ASN A 98 -19.06 -11.24 14.73
CA ASN A 98 -19.39 -11.25 16.17
C ASN A 98 -19.84 -9.90 16.71
N PHE A 99 -19.56 -8.79 16.03
CA PHE A 99 -19.81 -7.44 16.54
C PHE A 99 -20.55 -6.56 15.56
N ARG A 100 -21.40 -5.67 16.09
CA ARG A 100 -21.91 -4.50 15.36
C ARG A 100 -21.03 -3.31 15.70
N ILE A 101 -20.40 -2.74 14.69
CA ILE A 101 -19.50 -1.60 14.84
C ILE A 101 -20.29 -0.30 14.61
N HIS A 102 -20.17 0.63 15.55
CA HIS A 102 -20.72 1.98 15.42
C HIS A 102 -19.60 2.99 15.64
N LEU A 103 -19.60 4.06 14.85
CA LEU A 103 -18.69 5.19 15.07
C LEU A 103 -19.18 5.98 16.28
N SER A 104 -18.27 6.28 17.21
CA SER A 104 -18.53 7.27 18.26
C SER A 104 -18.62 8.68 17.67
N ASP A 105 -19.24 9.60 18.39
CA ASP A 105 -19.40 10.98 17.91
C ASP A 105 -18.06 11.65 17.62
N LYS A 106 -17.04 11.39 18.44
CA LYS A 106 -15.67 11.88 18.21
C LYS A 106 -15.07 11.37 16.90
N GLN A 107 -15.41 10.15 16.48
CA GLN A 107 -14.83 9.52 15.29
C GLN A 107 -15.51 9.97 13.99
N LYS A 108 -16.77 10.41 14.04
CA LYS A 108 -17.50 10.93 12.87
C LYS A 108 -16.81 12.14 12.25
N ASP A 109 -16.09 12.92 13.07
CA ASP A 109 -15.33 14.10 12.61
C ASP A 109 -14.02 13.74 11.89
N TYR A 110 -13.40 12.59 12.23
CA TYR A 110 -12.12 12.16 11.65
C TYR A 110 -12.30 11.24 10.43
N PHE A 111 -13.31 10.38 10.42
CA PHE A 111 -13.58 9.47 9.31
C PHE A 111 -14.49 10.15 8.27
N ARG A 112 -13.92 11.07 7.47
CA ARG A 112 -14.57 11.58 6.24
C ARG A 112 -14.56 10.56 5.10
N ALA A 113 -13.81 9.47 5.22
CA ALA A 113 -13.96 8.32 4.35
C ALA A 113 -15.32 7.67 4.65
N SER A 114 -16.34 8.03 3.86
CA SER A 114 -17.69 7.47 3.98
C SER A 114 -17.61 5.96 3.77
N LEU A 115 -17.53 5.20 4.85
CA LEU A 115 -17.66 3.75 4.82
C LEU A 115 -19.14 3.46 4.54
N ARG A 116 -19.51 3.39 3.26
CA ARG A 116 -20.84 2.91 2.84
C ARG A 116 -20.84 1.38 2.99
N ILE A 117 -20.97 0.89 4.22
CA ILE A 117 -21.41 -0.48 4.45
C ILE A 117 -22.92 -0.46 4.22
N ARG A 118 -23.40 -1.16 3.17
CA ARG A 118 -24.83 -1.42 2.98
C ARG A 118 -25.34 -2.37 4.05
#